data_AF-A0A0C1GIH7-F1
#
_entry.id   AF-A0A0C1GIH7-F1
#
_cell.length_a   1.000
_cell.length_b   1.000
_cell.length_c   1.000
_cell.angle_alpha   90.00
_cell.angle_beta   90.00
_cell.angle_gamma   90.00
#
_symmetry.space_group_name_H-M   'P 1'
#
loop_
_entity.id
_entity.type
_entity.pdbx_description
1 polymer ?
#
loop_
_entity_poly.entity_id
_entity_poly.type
_entity_poly.pdbx_seq_one_letter_code
_entity_poly.pdbx_strand_id
1 'polypeptide(L)'
;MDVTVLHLMGHLMERQLDEAAGYLLRKDLEARGITVKTQASTKAILGEDRARAVLLESGETLGADLVVMAVGIRPETRLATDAHL
;
A
#
# COMPACT_ATOMS: atom_id res chain seq x y z
N MET A 1 17.58 -0.62 5.75
CA MET A 1 16.25 -1.25 5.89
C MET A 1 15.69 -1.35 4.49
N ASP A 2 15.23 -2.52 4.07
CA ASP A 2 14.58 -2.69 2.76
C ASP A 2 13.11 -2.27 2.87
N VAL A 3 12.64 -1.43 1.94
CA VAL A 3 11.30 -0.86 1.95
C VAL A 3 10.72 -0.95 0.55
N THR A 4 9.55 -1.59 0.45
CA THR A 4 8.76 -1.61 -0.78
C THR A 4 7.42 -0.95 -0.54
N VAL A 5 7.08 0.04 -1.35
CA VAL A 5 5.74 0.65 -1.41
C VAL A 5 4.94 -0.04 -2.51
N LEU A 6 3.82 -0.64 -2.12
CA LEU A 6 2.85 -1.20 -3.04
C LEU A 6 1.73 -0.18 -3.26
N HIS A 7 1.42 0.09 -4.52
CA HIS A 7 0.34 0.97 -4.91
C HIS A 7 -0.51 0.33 -6.01
N LEU A 8 -1.83 0.42 -5.87
CA LEU A 8 -2.77 -0.25 -6.76
C LEU A 8 -2.88 0.42 -8.13
N MET A 9 -2.79 1.75 -8.20
CA MET A 9 -2.96 2.50 -9.45
C MET A 9 -1.64 2.69 -10.20
N GLY A 10 -1.70 3.36 -11.35
CA GLY A 10 -0.57 3.52 -12.28
C GLY A 10 0.57 4.38 -11.74
N HIS A 11 0.27 5.36 -10.88
CA HIS A 11 1.24 6.28 -10.29
C HIS A 11 0.89 6.59 -8.83
N LEU A 12 1.86 7.07 -8.06
CA LEU A 12 1.69 7.39 -6.65
C LEU A 12 0.77 8.60 -6.44
N MET A 13 -0.05 8.55 -5.38
CA MET A 13 -0.96 9.61 -4.98
C MET A 13 -1.88 10.05 -6.15
N GLU A 14 -2.46 9.09 -6.86
CA GLU A 14 -3.20 9.29 -8.09
C GLU A 14 -4.42 10.21 -7.96
N ARG A 15 -4.94 10.36 -6.74
CA ARG A 15 -6.03 11.28 -6.42
C ARG A 15 -5.57 12.72 -6.20
N GLN A 16 -4.28 12.93 -5.94
CA GLN A 16 -3.68 14.23 -5.61
C GLN A 16 -2.71 14.72 -6.68
N LEU A 17 -2.04 13.81 -7.38
CA LEU A 17 -0.98 14.10 -8.35
C LEU A 17 -1.38 13.56 -9.72
N ASP A 18 -0.97 14.28 -10.77
CA ASP A 18 -0.97 13.74 -12.12
C ASP A 18 0.22 12.78 -12.32
N GLU A 19 0.28 12.15 -13.49
CA GLU A 19 1.30 11.14 -13.79
C GLU A 19 2.72 11.73 -13.77
N ALA A 20 2.89 12.96 -14.26
CA ALA A 20 4.19 13.63 -14.29
C ALA A 20 4.70 13.93 -12.87
N ALA A 21 3.85 14.47 -11.99
CA ALA A 21 4.20 14.70 -10.59
C ALA A 21 4.40 13.38 -9.83
N GLY A 22 3.59 12.36 -10.10
CA GLY A 22 3.74 11.02 -9.54
C GLY A 22 5.07 10.36 -9.93
N TYR A 23 5.53 10.57 -11.17
CA TYR A 23 6.86 10.13 -11.62
C TYR A 23 7.99 10.82 -10.86
N LEU A 24 7.91 12.15 -10.65
CA LEU A 24 8.90 12.88 -9.85
C LEU A 24 8.94 12.39 -8.40
N LEU A 25 7.78 12.13 -7.79
CA LEU A 25 7.69 11.57 -6.44
C LEU A 25 8.31 10.17 -6.36
N ARG A 26 7.99 9.28 -7.31
CA ARG A 26 8.62 7.96 -7.41
C ARG A 26 10.14 8.08 -7.43
N LYS A 27 10.67 8.93 -8.30
CA LYS A 27 12.12 9.13 -8.46
C LYS A 27 12.77 9.59 -7.16
N ASP A 28 12.13 10.51 -6.42
CA ASP A 28 12.63 10.97 -5.12
C ASP A 28 12.64 9.84 -4.07
N LEU A 29 11.60 8.99 -4.03
CA LEU A 29 11.55 7.83 -3.12
C LEU A 29 12.59 6.76 -3.49
N GLU A 30 12.73 6.44 -4.78
CA GLU A 30 13.70 5.47 -5.27
C GLU A 30 15.15 5.95 -5.04
N ALA A 31 15.40 7.26 -5.16
CA ALA A 31 16.69 7.87 -4.80
C ALA A 31 17.03 7.71 -3.30
N ARG A 32 16.04 7.51 -2.44
CA ARG A 32 16.20 7.22 -1.00
C ARG A 32 16.30 5.72 -0.71
N GLY A 33 16.30 4.87 -1.74
CA GLY A 33 16.40 3.42 -1.62
C GLY A 33 15.06 2.72 -1.37
N ILE A 34 13.93 3.37 -1.65
CA ILE A 34 12.59 2.77 -1.53
C ILE A 34 12.18 2.18 -2.87
N THR A 35 11.87 0.89 -2.90
CA THR A 35 11.31 0.24 -4.09
C THR A 35 9.83 0.63 -4.23
N VAL A 36 9.40 1.10 -5.40
CA VAL A 36 7.99 1.43 -5.65
C VAL A 36 7.41 0.49 -6.70
N LYS A 37 6.40 -0.30 -6.33
CA LYS A 37 5.62 -1.13 -7.25
C LYS A 37 4.21 -0.55 -7.38
N THR A 38 3.92 0.00 -8.55
CA THR A 38 2.55 0.39 -8.96
C THR A 38 1.85 -0.75 -9.65
N GLN A 39 0.53 -0.63 -9.85
CA GLN A 39 -0.30 -1.71 -10.40
C GLN A 39 -0.15 -3.02 -9.62
N ALA A 40 0.17 -2.93 -8.33
CA ALA A 40 0.44 -4.05 -7.45
C ALA A 40 -0.72 -4.22 -6.47
N SER A 41 -1.56 -5.23 -6.71
CA SER A 41 -2.65 -5.58 -5.80
C SER A 41 -2.19 -6.65 -4.80
N THR A 42 -2.40 -6.39 -3.51
CA THR A 42 -2.12 -7.36 -2.45
C THR A 42 -3.25 -8.37 -2.35
N LYS A 43 -2.91 -9.67 -2.42
CA LYS A 43 -3.84 -10.79 -2.27
C LYS A 43 -3.91 -11.30 -0.85
N ALA A 44 -2.76 -11.50 -0.21
CA ALA A 44 -2.69 -12.00 1.16
C ALA A 44 -1.39 -11.55 1.86
N ILE A 45 -1.46 -11.38 3.18
CA ILE A 45 -0.28 -11.33 4.04
C ILE A 45 -0.03 -12.76 4.51
N LEU A 46 1.17 -13.27 4.26
CA LEU A 46 1.57 -14.63 4.60
C LEU A 46 2.32 -14.65 5.94
N GLY A 47 2.02 -15.66 6.73
CA GLY A 47 2.56 -15.86 8.08
C GLY A 47 1.49 -16.42 9.01
N GLU A 48 1.91 -17.03 10.11
CA GLU A 48 1.01 -17.52 11.16
C GLU A 48 0.89 -16.46 12.26
N ASP A 49 1.85 -16.41 13.18
CA ASP A 49 1.85 -15.44 14.30
C ASP A 49 2.43 -14.07 13.93
N ARG A 50 3.20 -13.99 12.84
CA ARG A 50 3.81 -12.76 12.36
C ARG A 50 3.94 -12.76 10.84
N ALA A 51 3.92 -11.56 10.25
CA ALA A 51 4.15 -11.39 8.83
C ALA A 51 5.52 -11.96 8.42
N ARG A 52 5.52 -12.68 7.30
CA ARG A 52 6.71 -13.22 6.63
C ARG A 52 6.81 -12.78 5.17
N ALA A 53 5.67 -12.58 4.52
CA ALA A 53 5.62 -12.13 3.15
C ALA A 53 4.27 -11.50 2.78
N VAL A 54 4.21 -10.87 1.62
CA VAL A 54 3.00 -10.38 0.96
C VAL A 54 2.86 -11.09 -0.38
N LEU A 55 1.75 -11.80 -0.59
CA LEU A 55 1.37 -12.39 -1.88
C LEU A 55 0.59 -11.34 -2.68
N LEU A 56 1.01 -11.08 -3.91
CA LEU A 56 0.29 -10.22 -4.85
C LEU A 56 -0.69 -11.03 -5.70
N GLU A 57 -1.69 -10.36 -6.27
CA GLU A 57 -2.63 -11.00 -7.21
C GLU A 57 -1.95 -11.51 -8.48
N SER A 58 -0.78 -10.97 -8.83
CA SER A 58 0.07 -11.47 -9.92
C SER A 58 0.69 -12.85 -9.62
N GLY A 59 0.63 -13.32 -8.37
CA GLY A 59 1.33 -14.52 -7.89
C GLY A 59 2.74 -14.25 -7.36
N GLU A 60 3.27 -13.04 -7.52
CA GLU A 60 4.55 -12.64 -6.92
C GLU A 60 4.45 -12.64 -5.39
N THR A 61 5.49 -13.14 -4.71
CA THR A 61 5.59 -13.12 -3.25
C THR A 61 6.76 -12.24 -2.83
N LEU A 62 6.50 -11.24 -2.00
CA LEU A 62 7.50 -10.31 -1.47
C LEU A 62 7.78 -10.62 -0.01
N GLY A 63 9.03 -10.94 0.35
CA GLY A 63 9.41 -11.13 1.75
C GLY A 63 9.23 -9.85 2.55
N ALA A 64 8.60 -9.94 3.72
CA ALA A 64 8.34 -8.80 4.58
C ALA A 64 8.19 -9.22 6.05
N ASP A 65 9.00 -8.64 6.93
CA ASP A 65 8.90 -8.84 8.38
C ASP A 65 7.91 -7.89 9.07
N LEU A 66 7.55 -6.78 8.41
CA LEU A 66 6.62 -5.76 8.86
C LEU A 66 5.77 -5.28 7.67
N VAL A 67 4.45 -5.22 7.85
CA VAL A 67 3.51 -4.68 6.85
C VAL A 67 2.83 -3.46 7.44
N VAL A 68 2.95 -2.32 6.77
CA VAL A 68 2.28 -1.07 7.16
C VAL A 68 1.11 -0.82 6.21
N MET A 69 -0.11 -0.80 6.76
CA MET A 69 -1.33 -0.58 5.99
C MET A 69 -1.66 0.92 5.93
N ALA A 70 -1.36 1.55 4.79
CA ALA A 70 -1.68 2.97 4.52
C ALA A 70 -2.79 3.09 3.45
N VAL A 71 -3.90 2.36 3.62
CA VAL A 71 -4.95 2.17 2.60
C VAL A 71 -6.23 2.97 2.86
N GLY A 72 -6.11 4.05 3.63
CA GLY A 72 -7.22 4.92 4.00
C GLY A 72 -7.85 4.54 5.34
N ILE A 73 -8.85 5.33 5.72
CA ILE A 73 -9.60 5.20 6.97
C ILE A 73 -11.09 5.10 6.66
N ARG A 74 -11.84 4.46 7.56
CA ARG A 74 -13.31 4.46 7.54
C ARG A 74 -13.80 5.19 8.79
N PRO A 75 -14.74 6.12 8.68
CA PRO A 75 -15.35 6.74 9.85
C PRO A 75 -15.98 5.67 10.78
N GLU A 76 -15.78 5.79 12.09
CA GLU A 76 -16.52 5.01 13.08
C GLU A 76 -17.87 5.70 13.29
N THR A 77 -18.91 5.14 12.68
CA THR A 77 -20.28 5.67 12.75
C THR A 77 -21.22 4.78 13.55
N ARG A 78 -20.71 3.78 14.26
CA ARG A 78 -21.52 2.76 14.95
C ARG A 78 -22.48 3.40 15.94
N LEU A 79 -22.01 4.37 16.74
CA LEU A 79 -22.86 5.07 17.70
C LEU A 79 -24.03 5.82 17.04
N ALA A 80 -23.79 6.45 15.88
CA ALA A 80 -24.84 7.14 15.13
C ALA A 80 -25.85 6.12 14.55
N THR A 81 -25.34 5.07 13.91
CA THR A 81 -26.17 4.00 13.32
C THR A 81 -27.02 3.28 14.38
N ASP A 82 -26.43 2.91 15.52
CA ASP A 82 -27.12 2.25 16.64
C ASP A 82 -28.23 3.16 17.22
N ALA A 83 -28.05 4.49 17.18
CA ALA A 83 -29.02 5.49 17.61
C ALA A 83 -30.00 5.92 16.50
N HIS A 84 -29.92 5.33 15.30
CA HIS A 84 -30.74 5.64 14.13
C HIS A 84 -30.59 7.09 13.63
N LEU A 85 -29.36 7.60 13.70
CA LEU A 85 -28.90 8.86 13.09
C LEU A 85 -28.16 8.61 11.78
#